data_AF-A0A940HU38-F1
#
_entry.id   AF-A0A940HU38-F1
#
_cell.length_a   1.000
_cell.length_b   1.000
_cell.length_c   1.000
_cell.angle_alpha   90.00
_cell.angle_beta   90.00
_cell.angle_gamma   90.00
#
_symmetry.space_group_name_H-M   'P 1'
#
loop_
_entity.id
_entity.type
_entity.pdbx_description
1 polymer ?
#
loop_
_entity_poly.entity_id
_entity_poly.type
_entity_poly.pdbx_seq_one_letter_code
_entity_poly.pdbx_strand_id
1 'polypeptide(L)'
;MIVKDYYKTLEVTPVASLQEIKKAFRKLALQYHPDKNDGDHLAAARFVEIQEAYEVLSDPQKREEYNYNRWYTRRTGSGYNYKPLTPEELLASSNKLREAIASMNFFQVDFHSLSAHIQQLISPTNIDILHQFNITDTNRRIIKNLLQAAGPLPLKDHLPVHDALMQLAGNDEDMKQLLQQALRSKKQRAQWDRYKWIVVVLIIALVCWLMVAVANT
;
A
#
# COMPACT_ATOMS: atom_id res chain seq x y z
N MET A 1 9.78 7.60 23.88
CA MET A 1 10.94 6.84 23.38
C MET A 1 11.73 7.75 22.45
N ILE A 2 13.05 7.82 22.61
CA ILE A 2 13.94 8.61 21.74
C ILE A 2 14.30 7.73 20.54
N VAL A 3 13.96 8.17 19.32
CA VAL A 3 14.41 7.51 18.09
C VAL A 3 15.91 7.76 17.93
N LYS A 4 16.71 6.68 17.80
CA LYS A 4 18.16 6.78 17.58
C LYS A 4 18.44 7.58 16.29
N ASP A 5 19.40 8.49 16.33
CA ASP A 5 19.79 9.28 15.15
C ASP A 5 20.92 8.58 14.38
N TYR A 6 20.56 7.68 13.46
CA TYR A 6 21.52 6.90 12.66
C TYR A 6 22.40 7.75 11.75
N TYR A 7 21.91 8.90 11.28
CA TYR A 7 22.72 9.84 10.52
C TYR A 7 23.84 10.41 11.40
N LYS A 8 23.52 10.76 12.64
CA LYS A 8 24.51 11.20 13.63
C LYS A 8 25.48 10.09 14.01
N THR A 9 25.01 8.85 14.17
CA THR A 9 25.88 7.69 14.46
C THR A 9 26.91 7.44 13.37
N LEU A 10 26.53 7.62 12.09
CA LEU A 10 27.46 7.51 10.96
C LEU A 10 28.19 8.82 10.64
N GLU A 11 28.03 9.88 11.43
CA GLU A 11 28.63 11.19 11.20
C GLU A 11 28.32 11.78 9.81
N VAL A 12 27.12 11.54 9.28
CA VAL A 12 26.66 12.01 7.96
C VAL A 12 25.43 12.90 8.09
N THR A 13 25.16 13.66 7.02
CA THR A 13 23.94 14.48 6.94
C THR A 13 22.74 13.63 6.51
N PRO A 14 21.49 14.02 6.85
CA PRO A 14 20.29 13.32 6.37
C PRO A 14 20.15 13.29 4.84
N VAL A 15 20.80 14.22 4.15
CA VAL A 15 20.83 14.34 2.68
C VAL A 15 21.97 13.54 2.04
N ALA A 16 22.78 12.83 2.83
CA ALA A 16 23.92 12.06 2.34
C ALA A 16 23.50 11.00 1.32
N SER A 17 24.30 10.87 0.26
CA SER A 17 24.18 9.82 -0.74
C SER A 17 24.56 8.44 -0.17
N LEU A 18 24.14 7.38 -0.86
CA LEU A 18 24.52 6.01 -0.48
C LEU A 18 26.04 5.80 -0.48
N GLN A 19 26.77 6.49 -1.37
CA GLN A 19 28.23 6.42 -1.42
C GLN A 19 28.88 7.04 -0.18
N GLU A 20 28.36 8.18 0.29
CA GLU A 20 28.84 8.84 1.52
C GLU A 20 28.56 7.98 2.75
N ILE A 21 27.36 7.38 2.84
CA ILE A 21 27.00 6.45 3.92
C ILE A 21 27.95 5.24 3.96
N LYS A 22 28.23 4.63 2.80
CA LYS A 22 29.17 3.51 2.69
C LYS A 22 30.60 3.91 3.09
N LYS A 23 31.04 5.10 2.67
CA LYS A 23 32.37 5.63 3.01
C LYS A 23 32.51 5.87 4.51
N ALA A 24 31.51 6.49 5.13
CA ALA A 24 31.49 6.76 6.56
C ALA A 24 31.48 5.47 7.39
N PHE A 25 30.63 4.50 7.02
CA PHE A 25 30.61 3.19 7.65
C PHE A 25 31.98 2.52 7.62
N ARG A 26 32.65 2.45 6.46
CA ARG A 26 33.99 1.83 6.34
C ARG A 26 35.02 2.51 7.25
N LYS A 27 35.01 3.85 7.33
CA LYS A 27 35.91 4.62 8.19
C LYS A 27 35.69 4.27 9.66
N LEU A 28 34.44 4.30 10.11
CA LEU A 28 34.07 4.07 11.51
C LEU A 28 34.25 2.59 11.91
N ALA A 29 33.90 1.66 11.02
CA ALA A 29 34.11 0.23 11.24
C ALA A 29 35.59 -0.13 11.42
N LEU A 30 36.50 0.52 10.68
CA LEU A 30 37.95 0.34 10.87
C LEU A 30 38.47 0.93 12.17
N GLN A 31 37.85 2.01 12.65
CA GLN A 31 38.21 2.69 13.90
C GLN A 31 37.76 1.89 15.13
N TYR A 32 36.54 1.36 15.09
CA TYR A 32 35.90 0.64 16.19
C TYR A 32 35.94 -0.89 16.03
N HIS A 33 36.76 -1.42 15.12
CA HIS A 33 36.84 -2.86 14.87
C HIS A 33 37.25 -3.62 16.15
N PRO A 34 36.61 -4.76 16.48
CA PRO A 34 36.95 -5.54 17.67
C PRO A 34 38.41 -5.99 17.68
N ASP A 35 38.97 -6.42 16.54
CA ASP A 35 40.38 -6.84 16.46
C ASP A 35 41.40 -5.76 16.88
N LYS A 36 41.05 -4.47 16.72
CA LYS A 36 41.93 -3.35 17.10
C LYS A 36 41.64 -2.79 18.48
N ASN A 37 40.48 -3.12 19.04
CA ASN A 37 39.97 -2.59 20.30
C ASN A 37 39.52 -3.73 21.22
N ASP A 38 40.35 -4.77 21.31
CA ASP A 38 40.05 -5.96 22.08
C ASP A 38 39.91 -5.62 23.57
N GLY A 39 38.85 -6.11 24.20
CA GLY A 39 38.48 -5.79 25.57
C GLY A 39 37.86 -4.39 25.82
N ASP A 40 37.75 -3.52 24.81
CA ASP A 40 37.05 -2.22 24.97
C ASP A 40 35.55 -2.36 24.72
N HIS A 41 34.80 -2.44 25.81
CA HIS A 41 33.33 -2.55 25.77
C HIS A 41 32.66 -1.32 25.14
N LEU A 42 33.26 -0.13 25.22
CA LEU A 42 32.72 1.08 24.60
C LEU A 42 32.90 1.03 23.09
N ALA A 43 34.07 0.59 22.61
CA ALA A 43 34.30 0.41 21.18
C ALA A 43 33.37 -0.64 20.59
N ALA A 44 33.15 -1.76 21.30
CA ALA A 44 32.21 -2.80 20.91
C ALA A 44 30.77 -2.26 20.81
N ALA A 45 30.29 -1.53 21.83
CA ALA A 45 28.96 -0.93 21.80
C ALA A 45 28.79 0.06 20.63
N ARG A 46 29.81 0.89 20.37
CA ARG A 46 29.81 1.82 19.22
C ARG A 46 29.80 1.09 17.89
N PHE A 47 30.57 0.01 17.76
CA PHE A 47 30.60 -0.79 16.54
C PHE A 47 29.21 -1.37 16.22
N VAL A 48 28.50 -1.88 17.24
CA VAL A 48 27.12 -2.37 17.08
C VAL A 48 26.18 -1.25 16.61
N GLU A 49 26.25 -0.06 17.22
CA GLU A 49 25.43 1.10 16.79
C GLU A 49 25.74 1.53 15.35
N ILE A 50 27.02 1.52 14.96
CA ILE A 50 27.47 1.86 13.59
C ILE A 50 26.93 0.84 12.59
N GLN A 51 26.95 -0.45 12.94
CA GLN A 51 26.44 -1.51 12.08
C GLN A 51 24.92 -1.42 11.91
N GLU A 52 24.17 -1.20 13.00
CA GLU A 52 22.72 -0.97 13.00
C GLU A 52 22.36 0.25 12.11
N ALA A 53 23.07 1.37 12.29
CA ALA A 53 22.86 2.58 11.49
C ALA A 53 23.12 2.35 10.00
N TYR A 54 24.19 1.62 9.66
CA TYR A 54 24.50 1.30 8.27
C TYR A 54 23.48 0.36 7.65
N GLU A 55 23.01 -0.66 8.37
CA GLU A 55 21.99 -1.59 7.86
C GLU A 55 20.70 -0.85 7.48
N VAL A 56 20.26 0.10 8.30
CA VAL A 56 19.05 0.89 8.05
C VAL A 56 19.25 1.92 6.94
N LEU A 57 20.39 2.63 6.93
CA LEU A 57 20.60 3.74 5.99
C LEU A 57 21.12 3.30 4.62
N SER A 58 21.69 2.10 4.49
CA SER A 58 22.21 1.59 3.22
C SER A 58 21.16 0.95 2.33
N ASP A 59 20.06 0.47 2.92
CA ASP A 59 18.91 -0.04 2.20
C ASP A 59 17.92 1.10 1.89
N PRO A 60 17.56 1.35 0.61
CA PRO A 60 16.67 2.45 0.25
C PRO A 60 15.31 2.42 0.95
N GLN A 61 14.75 1.23 1.13
CA GLN A 61 13.42 1.04 1.72
C GLN A 61 13.48 1.26 3.24
N LYS A 62 14.43 0.63 3.94
CA LYS A 62 14.63 0.85 5.39
C LYS A 62 14.95 2.32 5.68
N ARG A 63 15.69 2.99 4.79
CA ARG A 63 16.01 4.42 4.92
C ARG A 63 14.78 5.31 4.78
N GLU A 64 13.92 5.03 3.81
CA GLU A 64 12.68 5.78 3.61
C GLU A 64 11.76 5.66 4.83
N GLU A 65 11.59 4.45 5.33
CA GLU A 65 10.80 4.15 6.51
C GLU A 65 11.38 4.81 7.78
N TYR A 66 12.70 4.74 7.97
CA TYR A 66 13.40 5.45 9.04
C TYR A 66 13.17 6.97 8.96
N ASN A 67 13.26 7.54 7.76
CA ASN A 67 13.02 8.97 7.54
C ASN A 67 11.58 9.35 7.87
N TYR A 68 10.61 8.53 7.48
CA TYR A 68 9.21 8.72 7.80
C TYR A 68 8.96 8.67 9.31
N ASN A 69 9.48 7.65 10.01
CA ASN A 69 9.36 7.54 11.46
C ASN A 69 10.01 8.72 12.19
N ARG A 70 11.20 9.13 11.75
CA ARG A 70 11.91 10.30 12.29
C ARG A 70 11.10 11.59 12.10
N TRP A 71 10.49 11.79 10.93
CA TRP A 71 9.59 12.92 10.68
C TRP A 71 8.33 12.87 11.55
N TYR A 72 7.71 11.69 11.64
CA TYR A 72 6.48 11.48 12.40
C TYR A 72 6.70 11.77 13.89
N THR A 73 7.74 11.18 14.47
CA THR A 73 8.12 11.36 15.87
C THR A 73 8.39 12.83 16.20
N ARG A 74 9.05 13.58 15.29
CA ARG A 74 9.31 15.01 15.45
C ARG A 74 8.03 15.85 15.50
N ARG A 75 6.95 15.42 14.83
CA ARG A 75 5.67 16.13 14.80
C ARG A 75 4.73 15.74 15.93
N THR A 76 4.68 14.47 16.29
CA THR A 76 3.66 13.92 17.20
C THR A 76 4.18 13.65 18.61
N GLY A 77 5.50 13.63 18.82
CA GLY A 77 6.12 13.24 20.08
C GLY A 77 6.01 11.74 20.40
N SER A 78 5.38 10.96 19.53
CA SER A 78 5.18 9.52 19.68
C SER A 78 5.90 8.78 18.55
N GLY A 79 6.67 7.75 18.90
CA GLY A 79 7.42 6.94 17.94
C GLY A 79 6.45 6.17 17.03
N TYR A 80 6.68 6.20 15.72
CA TYR A 80 5.99 5.30 14.81
C TYR A 80 6.56 3.90 15.05
N ASN A 81 5.75 2.99 15.57
CA ASN A 81 6.15 1.61 15.83
C ASN A 81 6.05 0.85 14.51
N TYR A 82 7.15 0.83 13.74
CA TYR A 82 7.19 0.00 12.53
C TYR A 82 7.18 -1.46 12.94
N LYS A 83 6.06 -2.10 12.67
CA LYS A 83 5.97 -3.55 12.59
C LYS A 83 6.04 -3.90 11.11
N PRO A 84 6.95 -4.80 10.68
CA PRO A 84 6.88 -5.34 9.33
C PRO A 84 5.48 -5.91 9.18
N LEU A 85 4.74 -5.45 8.17
CA LEU A 85 3.37 -5.89 7.92
C LEU A 85 3.39 -7.40 7.65
N THR A 86 3.20 -8.19 8.69
CA THR A 86 3.07 -9.64 8.58
C THR A 86 1.82 -9.96 7.76
N PRO A 87 1.72 -11.16 7.16
CA PRO A 87 0.50 -11.57 6.49
C PRO A 87 -0.75 -11.42 7.39
N GLU A 88 -0.61 -11.65 8.69
CA GLU A 88 -1.68 -11.47 9.67
C GLU A 88 -2.03 -9.99 9.90
N GLU A 89 -1.05 -9.11 9.98
CA GLU A 89 -1.28 -7.67 10.13
C GLU A 89 -1.87 -7.05 8.86
N LEU A 90 -1.45 -7.51 7.67
CA LEU A 90 -2.07 -7.17 6.38
C LEU A 90 -3.52 -7.63 6.31
N LEU A 91 -3.78 -8.86 6.72
CA LEU A 91 -5.13 -9.41 6.81
C LEU A 91 -5.99 -8.59 7.78
N ALA A 92 -5.49 -8.29 8.98
CA ALA A 92 -6.19 -7.48 9.97
C ALA A 92 -6.47 -6.06 9.43
N SER A 93 -5.49 -5.45 8.77
CA SER A 93 -5.62 -4.13 8.15
C SER A 93 -6.65 -4.13 7.01
N SER A 94 -6.62 -5.15 6.14
CA SER A 94 -7.61 -5.33 5.07
C SER A 94 -9.02 -5.50 5.62
N ASN A 95 -9.17 -6.24 6.73
CA ASN A 95 -10.46 -6.45 7.37
C ASN A 95 -10.99 -5.16 8.00
N LYS A 96 -10.13 -4.43 8.72
CA LYS A 96 -10.48 -3.15 9.32
C LYS A 96 -10.90 -2.12 8.26
N LEU A 97 -10.19 -2.07 7.13
CA LEU A 97 -10.53 -1.19 6.01
C LEU A 97 -11.90 -1.56 5.42
N ARG A 98 -12.14 -2.85 5.17
CA ARG A 98 -13.43 -3.37 4.70
C ARG A 98 -14.58 -2.96 5.63
N GLU A 99 -14.40 -3.11 6.94
CA GLU A 99 -15.39 -2.74 7.95
C GLU A 99 -15.63 -1.23 8.02
N ALA A 100 -14.56 -0.43 7.92
CA ALA A 100 -14.64 1.02 7.90
C ALA A 100 -15.45 1.50 6.69
N ILE A 101 -15.21 0.95 5.50
CA ILE A 101 -15.96 1.30 4.29
C ILE A 101 -17.40 0.80 4.35
N ALA A 102 -17.65 -0.39 4.89
CA ALA A 102 -19.00 -0.93 5.03
C ALA A 102 -19.89 -0.12 6.00
N SER A 103 -19.29 0.54 6.99
CA SER A 103 -19.99 1.38 7.97
C SER A 103 -20.08 2.86 7.56
N MET A 104 -19.42 3.26 6.47
CA MET A 104 -19.36 4.66 6.02
C MET A 104 -20.53 5.04 5.10
N ASN A 105 -20.96 6.30 5.17
CA ASN A 105 -21.89 6.87 4.20
C ASN A 105 -21.16 7.14 2.86
N PHE A 106 -21.71 6.63 1.76
CA PHE A 106 -21.12 6.69 0.41
C PHE A 106 -20.70 8.10 -0.02
N PHE A 107 -21.41 9.15 0.41
CA PHE A 107 -21.12 10.55 0.07
C PHE A 107 -19.87 11.13 0.76
N GLN A 108 -19.35 10.48 1.80
CA GLN A 108 -18.19 10.97 2.57
C GLN A 108 -16.87 10.31 2.17
N VAL A 109 -16.92 9.32 1.28
CA VAL A 109 -15.74 8.55 0.88
C VAL A 109 -14.96 9.31 -0.17
N ASP A 110 -13.74 9.73 0.17
CA ASP A 110 -12.76 10.17 -0.83
C ASP A 110 -12.22 8.94 -1.58
N PHE A 111 -12.71 8.76 -2.81
CA PHE A 111 -12.35 7.61 -3.65
C PHE A 111 -10.86 7.57 -4.01
N HIS A 112 -10.22 8.72 -4.18
CA HIS A 112 -8.81 8.78 -4.55
C HIS A 112 -7.94 8.33 -3.38
N SER A 113 -8.22 8.89 -2.19
CA SER A 113 -7.53 8.52 -0.96
C SER A 113 -7.76 7.06 -0.59
N LEU A 114 -8.97 6.53 -0.80
CA LEU A 114 -9.27 5.11 -0.60
C LEU A 114 -8.47 4.22 -1.56
N SER A 115 -8.42 4.57 -2.84
CA SER A 115 -7.63 3.83 -3.84
C SER A 115 -6.14 3.83 -3.49
N ALA A 116 -5.59 4.98 -3.11
CA ALA A 116 -4.20 5.11 -2.67
C ALA A 116 -3.91 4.29 -1.41
N HIS A 117 -4.82 4.30 -0.43
CA HIS A 117 -4.68 3.53 0.79
C HIS A 117 -4.70 2.02 0.53
N ILE A 118 -5.60 1.54 -0.34
CA ILE A 118 -5.60 0.14 -0.76
C ILE A 118 -4.27 -0.21 -1.44
N GLN A 119 -3.80 0.60 -2.38
CA GLN A 119 -2.51 0.38 -3.06
C GLN A 119 -1.32 0.38 -2.11
N GLN A 120 -1.36 1.21 -1.05
CA GLN A 120 -0.32 1.21 -0.03
C GLN A 120 -0.32 -0.09 0.79
N LEU A 121 -1.49 -0.66 1.09
CA LEU A 121 -1.59 -1.94 1.79
C LEU A 121 -1.05 -3.10 0.93
N ILE A 122 -1.31 -3.09 -0.37
CA ILE A 122 -0.80 -4.08 -1.33
C ILE A 122 0.28 -3.47 -2.22
N SER A 123 1.24 -2.78 -1.60
CA SER A 123 2.43 -2.30 -2.31
C SER A 123 3.22 -3.49 -2.88
N PRO A 124 4.04 -3.30 -3.93
CA PRO A 124 4.85 -4.38 -4.49
C PRO A 124 5.66 -5.12 -3.42
N THR A 125 6.24 -4.39 -2.47
CA THR A 125 6.96 -4.98 -1.33
C THR A 125 6.07 -5.85 -0.46
N ASN A 126 4.86 -5.39 -0.11
CA ASN A 126 3.95 -6.17 0.72
C ASN A 126 3.47 -7.43 -0.03
N ILE A 127 3.29 -7.33 -1.35
CA ILE A 127 2.98 -8.47 -2.21
C ILE A 127 4.12 -9.49 -2.20
N ASP A 128 5.37 -9.06 -2.31
CA ASP A 128 6.55 -9.94 -2.25
C ASP A 128 6.63 -10.67 -0.90
N ILE A 129 6.38 -9.96 0.20
CA ILE A 129 6.30 -10.54 1.54
C ILE A 129 5.20 -11.62 1.59
N LEU A 130 4.00 -11.30 1.11
CA LEU A 130 2.87 -12.23 1.09
C LEU A 130 3.14 -13.49 0.24
N HIS A 131 3.89 -13.36 -0.86
CA HIS A 131 4.32 -14.49 -1.67
C HIS A 131 5.43 -15.30 -1.00
N GLN A 132 6.36 -14.66 -0.28
CA GLN A 132 7.43 -15.33 0.45
C GLN A 132 6.91 -16.26 1.56
N PHE A 133 5.86 -15.84 2.26
CA PHE A 133 5.24 -16.67 3.30
C PHE A 133 4.37 -17.82 2.75
N ASN A 134 4.08 -17.84 1.44
CA ASN A 134 3.34 -18.89 0.72
C ASN A 134 2.00 -19.30 1.37
N ILE A 135 1.28 -18.35 2.00
CA ILE A 135 -0.01 -18.62 2.65
C ILE A 135 -1.16 -18.25 1.70
N THR A 136 -1.50 -19.17 0.79
CA THR A 136 -2.51 -18.95 -0.25
C THR A 136 -3.88 -18.55 0.30
N ASP A 137 -4.30 -19.14 1.43
CA ASP A 137 -5.60 -18.79 2.05
C ASP A 137 -5.64 -17.35 2.56
N THR A 138 -4.57 -16.90 3.23
CA THR A 138 -4.45 -15.52 3.71
C THR A 138 -4.46 -14.54 2.55
N ASN A 139 -3.74 -14.82 1.47
CA ASN A 139 -3.72 -13.98 0.26
C ASN A 139 -5.12 -13.89 -0.37
N ARG A 140 -5.82 -15.02 -0.51
CA ARG A 140 -7.22 -15.07 -0.97
C ARG A 140 -8.14 -14.21 -0.11
N ARG A 141 -8.00 -14.27 1.21
CA ARG A 141 -8.81 -13.47 2.16
C ARG A 141 -8.51 -11.98 2.07
N ILE A 142 -7.23 -11.61 1.98
CA ILE A 142 -6.80 -10.21 1.75
C ILE A 142 -7.40 -9.69 0.44
N ILE A 143 -7.28 -10.44 -0.66
CA ILE A 143 -7.83 -10.08 -1.97
C ILE A 143 -9.34 -9.82 -1.86
N LYS A 144 -10.10 -10.75 -1.25
CA LYS A 144 -11.56 -10.60 -1.07
C LYS A 144 -11.92 -9.38 -0.24
N ASN A 145 -11.22 -9.14 0.87
CA ASN A 145 -11.46 -8.00 1.75
C ASN A 145 -11.23 -6.67 1.02
N LEU A 146 -10.09 -6.55 0.35
CA LEU A 146 -9.72 -5.33 -0.37
C LEU A 146 -10.60 -5.10 -1.59
N LEU A 147 -11.00 -6.17 -2.30
CA LEU A 147 -11.94 -6.05 -3.40
C LEU A 147 -13.31 -5.54 -2.92
N GLN A 148 -13.78 -6.01 -1.76
CA GLN A 148 -15.03 -5.53 -1.18
C GLN A 148 -14.91 -4.06 -0.74
N ALA A 149 -13.80 -3.68 -0.11
CA ALA A 149 -13.50 -2.28 0.23
C ALA A 149 -13.40 -1.37 -1.02
N ALA A 150 -12.92 -1.91 -2.15
CA ALA A 150 -12.83 -1.23 -3.43
C ALA A 150 -14.18 -1.13 -4.18
N GLY A 151 -15.25 -1.72 -3.64
CA GLY A 151 -16.58 -1.76 -4.26
C GLY A 151 -17.15 -0.39 -4.61
N PRO A 152 -17.14 0.59 -3.68
CA PRO A 152 -17.65 1.94 -3.92
C PRO A 152 -16.84 2.78 -4.92
N LEU A 153 -15.60 2.40 -5.24
CA LEU A 153 -14.75 3.21 -6.11
C LEU A 153 -15.42 3.43 -7.48
N PRO A 154 -15.18 4.53 -8.18
CA PRO A 154 -15.50 4.63 -9.61
C PRO A 154 -14.54 3.77 -10.44
N LEU A 155 -14.80 3.62 -11.75
CA LEU A 155 -13.96 2.79 -12.62
C LEU A 155 -12.50 3.28 -12.64
N LYS A 156 -12.30 4.60 -12.73
CA LYS A 156 -10.97 5.23 -12.81
C LYS A 156 -10.08 4.86 -11.61
N ASP A 157 -10.58 5.06 -10.39
CA ASP A 157 -9.82 4.80 -9.17
C ASP A 157 -9.72 3.31 -8.82
N HIS A 158 -10.56 2.46 -9.43
CA HIS A 158 -10.53 1.02 -9.23
C HIS A 158 -9.51 0.29 -10.10
N LEU A 159 -9.09 0.87 -11.25
CA LEU A 159 -8.13 0.22 -12.14
C LEU A 159 -6.76 -0.04 -11.46
N PRO A 160 -6.13 0.93 -10.78
CA PRO A 160 -4.85 0.68 -10.11
C PRO A 160 -4.96 -0.36 -9.00
N VAL A 161 -6.08 -0.36 -8.27
CA VAL A 161 -6.38 -1.37 -7.24
C VAL A 161 -6.54 -2.76 -7.86
N HIS A 162 -7.24 -2.87 -8.98
CA HIS A 162 -7.39 -4.12 -9.71
C HIS A 162 -6.03 -4.68 -10.14
N ASP A 163 -5.16 -3.84 -10.72
CA ASP A 163 -3.84 -4.27 -11.19
C ASP A 163 -2.97 -4.78 -10.03
N ALA A 164 -2.98 -4.09 -8.89
CA ALA A 164 -2.26 -4.53 -7.70
C ALA A 164 -2.84 -5.85 -7.12
N LEU A 165 -4.17 -6.02 -7.11
CA LEU A 165 -4.80 -7.27 -6.69
C LEU A 165 -4.49 -8.43 -7.64
N MET A 166 -4.35 -8.15 -8.94
CA MET A 166 -3.93 -9.15 -9.94
C MET A 166 -2.49 -9.61 -9.71
N GLN A 167 -1.58 -8.70 -9.31
CA GLN A 167 -0.22 -9.06 -8.92
C GLN A 167 -0.20 -9.92 -7.65
N LEU A 168 -1.02 -9.57 -6.65
CA LEU A 168 -1.16 -10.39 -5.44
C LEU A 168 -1.77 -11.77 -5.72
N ALA A 169 -2.69 -11.87 -6.68
CA ALA A 169 -3.27 -13.16 -7.07
C ALA A 169 -2.24 -14.13 -7.67
N GLY A 170 -1.16 -13.63 -8.30
CA GLY A 170 -0.05 -14.46 -8.75
C GLY A 170 -0.48 -15.58 -9.70
N ASN A 171 -0.45 -16.85 -9.24
CA ASN A 171 -0.87 -18.03 -10.01
C ASN A 171 -2.26 -18.56 -9.61
N ASP A 172 -2.99 -17.84 -8.75
CA ASP A 172 -4.31 -18.22 -8.27
C ASP A 172 -5.38 -17.87 -9.31
N GLU A 173 -5.68 -18.83 -10.19
CA GLU A 173 -6.64 -18.66 -11.28
C GLU A 173 -8.06 -18.36 -10.78
N ASP A 174 -8.46 -18.89 -9.62
CA ASP A 174 -9.76 -18.60 -9.03
C ASP A 174 -9.89 -17.11 -8.69
N MET A 175 -8.84 -16.54 -8.08
CA MET A 175 -8.82 -15.13 -7.71
C MET A 175 -8.70 -14.23 -8.93
N LYS A 176 -7.93 -14.61 -9.94
CA LYS A 176 -7.88 -13.87 -11.22
C LYS A 176 -9.25 -13.81 -11.89
N GLN A 177 -9.95 -14.95 -11.98
CA GLN A 177 -11.29 -14.98 -12.56
C GLN A 177 -12.26 -14.09 -11.80
N LEU A 178 -12.22 -14.15 -10.47
CA LEU A 178 -13.04 -13.30 -9.60
C LEU A 178 -12.76 -11.80 -9.82
N LEU A 179 -11.49 -11.41 -9.85
CA LEU A 179 -11.07 -10.02 -10.10
C LEU A 179 -11.49 -9.53 -11.49
N GLN A 180 -11.34 -10.37 -12.51
CA GLN A 180 -11.76 -10.06 -13.87
C GLN A 180 -13.29 -9.92 -13.97
N GLN A 181 -14.05 -10.79 -13.33
CA GLN A 181 -15.51 -10.72 -13.29
C GLN A 181 -15.97 -9.43 -12.60
N ALA A 182 -15.34 -9.08 -11.47
CA ALA A 182 -15.61 -7.84 -10.76
C ALA A 182 -15.36 -6.61 -11.67
N LEU A 183 -14.21 -6.55 -12.35
CA LEU A 183 -13.88 -5.46 -13.27
C LEU A 183 -14.85 -5.37 -14.46
N ARG A 184 -15.22 -6.51 -15.05
CA ARG A 184 -16.20 -6.56 -16.15
C ARG A 184 -17.55 -5.97 -15.72
N SER A 185 -18.06 -6.38 -14.56
CA SER A 185 -19.32 -5.86 -14.01
C SER A 185 -19.28 -4.34 -13.78
N LYS A 186 -18.10 -3.81 -13.44
CA LYS A 186 -17.87 -2.38 -13.18
C LYS A 186 -17.80 -1.58 -14.47
N LYS A 187 -17.11 -2.11 -15.49
CA LYS A 187 -17.08 -1.53 -16.84
C LYS A 187 -18.48 -1.47 -17.46
N GLN A 188 -19.26 -2.54 -17.34
CA GLN A 188 -20.64 -2.59 -17.82
C GLN A 188 -21.53 -1.55 -17.12
N ARG A 189 -21.42 -1.41 -15.79
CA ARG A 189 -22.13 -0.35 -15.04
C ARG A 189 -21.75 1.05 -15.52
N ALA A 190 -20.45 1.33 -15.65
CA ALA A 190 -19.98 2.63 -16.14
C ALA A 190 -20.44 2.92 -17.57
N GLN A 191 -20.48 1.91 -18.45
CA GLN A 191 -21.03 2.04 -19.80
C GLN A 191 -22.53 2.30 -19.77
N TRP A 192 -23.29 1.55 -18.95
CA TRP A 192 -24.72 1.74 -18.79
C TRP A 192 -25.05 3.15 -18.31
N ASP A 193 -24.36 3.64 -17.27
CA ASP A 193 -24.58 4.98 -16.73
C ASP A 193 -24.37 6.09 -17.79
N ARG A 194 -23.41 5.88 -18.71
CA ARG A 194 -23.16 6.80 -19.83
C ARG A 194 -24.30 6.85 -20.86
N TYR A 195 -24.90 5.70 -21.18
CA TYR A 195 -25.94 5.60 -22.23
C TYR A 195 -27.37 5.56 -21.70
N LYS A 196 -27.56 5.45 -20.38
CA LYS A 196 -28.87 5.32 -19.74
C LYS A 196 -29.82 6.45 -20.13
N TRP A 197 -29.34 7.70 -20.19
CA TRP A 197 -30.21 8.82 -20.60
C TRP A 197 -30.69 8.64 -22.05
N ILE A 198 -29.80 8.21 -22.96
CA ILE A 198 -30.13 8.06 -24.37
C ILE A 198 -31.21 7.00 -24.52
N VAL A 199 -31.08 5.88 -23.81
CA VAL A 199 -32.10 4.83 -23.78
C VAL A 199 -33.42 5.36 -23.25
N VAL A 200 -33.43 6.14 -22.16
CA VAL A 200 -34.65 6.74 -21.62
C VAL A 200 -35.31 7.68 -22.63
N VAL A 201 -34.53 8.55 -23.30
CA VAL A 201 -35.04 9.46 -24.34
C VAL A 201 -35.63 8.68 -25.52
N LEU A 202 -34.97 7.62 -25.97
CA LEU A 202 -35.48 6.75 -27.05
C LEU A 202 -36.77 6.04 -26.66
N ILE A 203 -36.88 5.56 -25.42
CA ILE A 203 -38.12 4.95 -24.90
C ILE A 203 -39.25 5.98 -24.85
N ILE A 204 -38.99 7.20 -24.37
CA ILE A 204 -39.99 8.27 -24.33
C ILE A 204 -40.46 8.60 -25.76
N ALA A 205 -39.52 8.76 -26.70
CA ALA A 205 -39.85 9.04 -28.10
C ALA A 205 -40.69 7.92 -28.73
N LEU A 206 -40.37 6.66 -28.44
CA LEU A 206 -41.12 5.50 -28.90
C LEU A 206 -42.55 5.49 -28.34
N VAL A 207 -42.72 5.76 -27.04
CA VAL A 207 -44.03 5.84 -26.39
C VAL A 207 -44.87 6.99 -26.96
N CYS A 208 -44.27 8.17 -27.18
CA CYS A 208 -44.93 9.29 -27.84
C CYS A 208 -45.39 8.93 -29.26
N TRP A 209 -44.53 8.28 -30.04
CA TRP A 209 -44.87 7.84 -31.40
C TRP A 209 -46.03 6.83 -31.39
N LEU A 210 -46.00 5.85 -30.49
CA LEU A 210 -47.09 4.86 -30.35
C LEU A 210 -48.42 5.53 -29.98
N MET A 211 -48.43 6.49 -29.06
CA MET A 211 -49.66 7.21 -28.69
C MET A 211 -50.26 7.97 -29.89
N VAL A 212 -49.43 8.62 -30.71
CA VAL A 212 -49.89 9.32 -31.92
C VAL A 212 -50.39 8.34 -32.98
N ALA A 213 -49.70 7.20 -33.16
CA ALA A 213 -50.12 6.18 -34.12
C ALA A 213 -51.49 5.59 -33.76
N VAL A 214 -51.73 5.29 -32.49
CA VAL A 214 -53.02 4.78 -31.98
C VAL A 214 -54.13 5.83 -32.06
N ALA A 215 -53.82 7.12 -31.85
CA ALA A 215 -54.81 8.19 -31.97
C ALA A 215 -55.25 8.47 -33.43
N ASN A 216 -54.43 8.06 -34.41
CA ASN A 216 -54.68 8.26 -35.85
C ASN A 216 -55.30 7.02 -36.55
N THR A 217 -55.59 5.94 -35.82
CA THR A 217 -56.29 4.73 -36.30
C THR A 217 -57.71 4.68 -35.78
#